data_AF-A0A3C1UL91-F1
#
_entry.id   AF-A0A3C1UL91-F1
#
_cell.length_a   1.000
_cell.length_b   1.000
_cell.length_c   1.000
_cell.angle_alpha   90.00
_cell.angle_beta   90.00
_cell.angle_gamma   90.00
#
_symmetry.space_group_name_H-M   'P 1'
#
loop_
_entity.id
_entity.type
_entity.pdbx_description
1 polymer ?
#
loop_
_entity_poly.entity_id
_entity_poly.type
_entity_poly.pdbx_seq_one_letter_code
_entity_poly.pdbx_strand_id
1 'polypeptide(L)'
;LVPDFSIASAHNVAIKSDKLSNKDNSRQLCIFDNVIPEVGFELFDFARSNEAPFFIMGPLNYAYLSEQNSKDAEHPWKPKVFESLNDLIPFGYSISGRFHGLTVCLAALRPTLALPSNTPKIESFLSDAGIKEIALLPSEWLGLNGADKLNIVQEKFSSWDELRTKSLLEYIEFALDATNKLFEHLKQFR
;
A
#
# COMPACT_ATOMS: atom_id res chain seq x y z
N LEU A 1 14.17 15.08 -4.58
CA LEU A 1 13.39 14.10 -3.79
C LEU A 1 12.39 14.89 -2.95
N VAL A 2 11.10 14.79 -3.27
CA VAL A 2 10.04 15.44 -2.48
C VAL A 2 9.41 14.34 -1.63
N PRO A 3 9.73 14.25 -0.32
CA PRO A 3 9.08 13.28 0.57
C PRO A 3 7.55 13.50 0.54
N ASP A 4 6.81 12.42 0.43
CA ASP A 4 5.35 12.45 0.46
C ASP A 4 4.89 12.80 1.89
N PHE A 5 4.12 13.89 2.03
CA PHE A 5 3.57 14.33 3.32
C PHE A 5 2.71 13.26 4.00
N SER A 6 2.19 12.31 3.23
CA SER A 6 1.45 11.15 3.73
C SER A 6 2.29 10.36 4.74
N ILE A 7 3.61 10.26 4.54
CA ILE A 7 4.55 9.61 5.47
C ILE A 7 4.54 10.31 6.84
N ALA A 8 4.55 11.65 6.84
CA ALA A 8 4.59 12.43 8.07
C ALA A 8 3.29 12.33 8.89
N SER A 9 2.15 12.33 8.21
CA SER A 9 0.87 12.11 8.86
C SER A 9 0.73 10.68 9.38
N ALA A 10 1.23 9.70 8.61
CA ALA A 10 1.01 8.29 8.89
C ALA A 10 1.90 7.73 10.00
N HIS A 11 3.18 8.11 10.03
CA HIS A 11 4.13 7.65 11.03
C HIS A 11 3.69 7.99 12.48
N ASN A 12 3.13 9.19 12.68
CA ASN A 12 2.66 9.62 14.00
C ASN A 12 1.44 8.83 14.52
N VAL A 13 0.65 8.27 13.61
CA VAL A 13 -0.50 7.42 13.95
C VAL A 13 -0.07 5.97 14.15
N ALA A 14 0.85 5.48 13.31
CA ALA A 14 1.41 4.13 13.37
C ALA A 14 2.02 3.78 14.73
N ILE A 15 2.86 4.68 15.27
CA ILE A 15 3.49 4.53 16.59
C ILE A 15 2.45 4.40 17.71
N LYS A 16 1.28 5.02 17.55
CA LYS A 16 0.18 4.95 18.52
C LYS A 16 -0.63 3.66 18.35
N SER A 17 -0.79 3.15 17.13
CA SER A 17 -1.58 1.96 16.82
C SER A 17 -0.86 0.63 17.10
N ASP A 18 0.47 0.56 17.01
CA ASP A 18 1.20 -0.69 17.33
C ASP A 18 1.03 -1.11 18.80
N LYS A 19 0.75 -0.16 19.70
CA LYS A 19 0.37 -0.43 21.09
C LYS A 19 -1.02 -1.07 21.24
N LEU A 20 -1.84 -1.05 20.19
CA LEU A 20 -3.23 -1.53 20.16
C LEU A 20 -3.41 -2.83 19.35
N SER A 21 -2.38 -3.31 18.63
CA SER A 21 -2.52 -4.51 17.79
C SER A 21 -2.44 -5.80 18.61
N ASN A 22 -3.53 -6.58 18.63
CA ASN A 22 -3.52 -7.97 19.08
C ASN A 22 -2.69 -8.82 18.11
N LYS A 23 -1.79 -9.66 18.63
CA LYS A 23 -0.86 -10.52 17.85
C LYS A 23 -1.52 -11.40 16.77
N ASP A 24 -2.82 -11.66 16.86
CA ASP A 24 -3.55 -12.57 15.96
C ASP A 24 -3.92 -11.95 14.59
N ASN A 25 -3.97 -10.61 14.48
CA ASN A 25 -4.30 -9.92 13.23
C ASN A 25 -3.12 -9.83 12.25
N SER A 26 -1.95 -10.37 12.62
CA SER A 26 -0.68 -10.25 11.89
C SER A 26 -0.63 -10.95 10.52
N ARG A 27 -1.72 -11.60 10.08
CA ARG A 27 -1.75 -12.39 8.83
C ARG A 27 -2.73 -11.93 7.77
N GLN A 28 -3.59 -10.95 8.05
CA GLN A 28 -4.60 -10.55 7.07
C GLN A 28 -4.00 -9.60 6.02
N LEU A 29 -4.27 -9.89 4.75
CA LEU A 29 -3.89 -9.08 3.59
C LEU A 29 -4.98 -8.04 3.31
N CYS A 30 -4.60 -6.80 3.02
CA CYS A 30 -5.47 -5.83 2.37
C CYS A 30 -4.91 -5.37 1.02
N ILE A 31 -5.79 -4.91 0.14
CA ILE A 31 -5.41 -4.54 -1.23
C ILE A 31 -5.95 -3.15 -1.54
N PHE A 32 -5.11 -2.28 -2.06
CA PHE A 32 -5.48 -0.94 -2.52
C PHE A 32 -5.63 -0.91 -4.04
N ASP A 33 -6.54 -0.07 -4.51
CA ASP A 33 -6.84 0.12 -5.93
C ASP A 33 -5.63 0.63 -6.75
N ASN A 34 -5.85 0.87 -8.04
CA ASN A 34 -4.84 1.41 -8.96
C ASN A 34 -5.36 2.68 -9.65
N VAL A 35 -4.49 3.61 -10.04
CA VAL A 35 -4.91 4.77 -10.87
C VAL A 35 -5.50 4.36 -12.23
N ILE A 36 -5.11 3.20 -12.75
CA ILE A 36 -5.61 2.60 -13.99
C ILE A 36 -6.80 1.68 -13.65
N PRO A 37 -8.02 1.96 -14.15
CA PRO A 37 -9.22 1.20 -13.79
C PRO A 37 -9.14 -0.30 -14.08
N GLU A 38 -8.54 -0.69 -15.21
CA GLU A 38 -8.41 -2.09 -15.63
C GLU A 38 -7.52 -2.87 -14.65
N VAL A 39 -6.38 -2.29 -14.27
CA VAL A 39 -5.51 -2.86 -13.22
C VAL A 39 -6.22 -2.89 -11.87
N GLY A 40 -7.01 -1.85 -11.57
CA GLY A 40 -7.85 -1.81 -10.38
C GLY A 40 -8.86 -2.96 -10.32
N PHE A 41 -9.45 -3.34 -11.46
CA PHE A 41 -10.37 -4.47 -11.57
C PHE A 41 -9.65 -5.81 -11.39
N GLU A 42 -8.48 -5.99 -11.99
CA GLU A 42 -7.68 -7.21 -11.78
C GLU A 42 -7.26 -7.39 -10.32
N LEU A 43 -6.87 -6.30 -9.65
CA LEU A 43 -6.59 -6.32 -8.21
C LEU A 43 -7.84 -6.64 -7.38
N PHE A 44 -8.99 -6.10 -7.78
CA PHE A 44 -10.26 -6.40 -7.12
C PHE A 44 -10.64 -7.87 -7.27
N ASP A 45 -10.47 -8.47 -8.45
CA ASP A 45 -10.69 -9.91 -8.65
C ASP A 45 -9.71 -10.77 -7.85
N PHE A 46 -8.44 -10.36 -7.80
CA PHE A 46 -7.44 -11.03 -6.97
C PHE A 46 -7.82 -10.94 -5.49
N ALA A 47 -8.24 -9.77 -5.03
CA ALA A 47 -8.64 -9.56 -3.65
C ALA A 47 -9.88 -10.39 -3.29
N ARG A 48 -10.87 -10.45 -4.19
CA ARG A 48 -12.07 -11.28 -4.06
C ARG A 48 -11.73 -12.76 -3.91
N SER A 49 -10.87 -13.26 -4.81
CA SER A 49 -10.47 -14.68 -4.85
C SER A 49 -9.67 -15.12 -3.61
N ASN A 50 -9.09 -14.16 -2.88
CA ASN A 50 -8.30 -14.41 -1.67
C ASN A 50 -8.99 -13.89 -0.40
N GLU A 51 -10.28 -13.53 -0.48
CA GLU A 51 -11.08 -13.00 0.64
C GLU A 51 -10.42 -11.79 1.35
N ALA A 52 -9.60 -11.02 0.63
CA ALA A 52 -8.82 -9.90 1.15
C ALA A 52 -9.57 -8.58 0.90
N PRO A 53 -9.81 -7.72 1.90
CA PRO A 53 -10.51 -6.46 1.67
C PRO A 53 -9.84 -5.57 0.63
N PHE A 54 -10.66 -5.02 -0.26
CA PHE A 54 -10.24 -4.09 -1.30
C PHE A 54 -10.62 -2.65 -0.94
N PHE A 55 -9.61 -1.78 -0.90
CA PHE A 55 -9.70 -0.37 -0.53
C PHE A 55 -9.54 0.53 -1.75
N ILE A 56 -10.46 1.48 -1.90
CA ILE A 56 -10.47 2.49 -2.94
C ILE A 56 -10.02 3.82 -2.36
N MET A 57 -9.06 4.46 -3.01
CA MET A 57 -8.57 5.80 -2.63
C MET A 57 -9.08 6.91 -3.55
N GLY A 58 -9.83 6.61 -4.62
CA GLY A 58 -10.32 7.60 -5.58
C GLY A 58 -11.72 7.33 -6.11
N PRO A 59 -12.55 8.38 -6.35
CA PRO A 59 -13.97 8.22 -6.69
C PRO A 59 -14.22 7.56 -8.04
N LEU A 60 -13.30 7.68 -9.01
CA LEU A 60 -13.45 7.12 -10.36
C LEU A 60 -13.55 5.59 -10.34
N ASN A 61 -12.70 4.93 -9.54
CA ASN A 61 -12.72 3.48 -9.44
C ASN A 61 -13.94 2.97 -8.67
N TYR A 62 -14.47 3.76 -7.73
CA TYR A 62 -15.68 3.39 -7.01
C TYR A 62 -16.87 3.24 -7.96
N ALA A 63 -17.08 4.22 -8.85
CA ALA A 63 -18.15 4.17 -9.84
C ALA A 63 -17.97 2.98 -10.80
N TYR A 64 -16.76 2.83 -11.35
CA TYR A 64 -16.44 1.75 -12.30
C TYR A 64 -16.63 0.36 -11.69
N LEU A 65 -16.09 0.11 -10.48
CA LEU A 65 -16.20 -1.17 -9.80
C LEU A 65 -17.64 -1.46 -9.35
N SER A 66 -18.38 -0.44 -8.92
CA SER A 66 -19.80 -0.61 -8.56
C SER A 66 -20.63 -1.05 -9.76
N GLU A 67 -20.37 -0.49 -10.94
CA GLU A 67 -21.06 -0.89 -12.18
C GLU A 67 -20.73 -2.34 -12.57
N GLN A 68 -19.45 -2.73 -12.57
CA GLN A 68 -19.07 -4.10 -12.92
C GLN A 68 -19.56 -5.13 -11.91
N ASN A 69 -19.50 -4.82 -10.61
CA ASN A 69 -19.94 -5.71 -9.54
C ASN A 69 -21.47 -5.86 -9.46
N SER A 70 -22.23 -4.88 -9.94
CA SER A 70 -23.70 -4.99 -10.03
C SER A 70 -24.18 -6.09 -10.99
N LYS A 71 -23.29 -6.58 -11.88
CA LYS A 71 -23.55 -7.70 -12.78
C LYS A 71 -23.41 -9.06 -12.08
N ASP A 72 -22.77 -9.11 -10.92
CA ASP A 72 -22.58 -10.32 -10.11
C ASP A 72 -23.70 -10.39 -9.05
N ALA A 73 -24.89 -10.77 -9.52
CA ALA A 73 -26.15 -10.58 -8.79
C ALA A 73 -26.30 -11.45 -7.52
N GLU A 74 -25.58 -12.56 -7.42
CA GLU A 74 -25.76 -13.52 -6.33
C GLU A 74 -24.98 -13.13 -5.07
N HIS A 75 -23.76 -12.60 -5.20
CA HIS A 75 -22.92 -12.21 -4.07
C HIS A 75 -22.04 -10.97 -4.38
N PRO A 76 -22.59 -9.75 -4.32
CA PRO A 76 -21.85 -8.55 -4.65
C PRO A 76 -20.76 -8.28 -3.60
N TRP A 77 -19.50 -8.42 -4.00
CA TRP A 77 -18.36 -8.18 -3.12
C TRP A 77 -18.04 -6.68 -3.09
N LYS A 78 -18.22 -5.99 -1.97
CA LYS A 78 -18.20 -4.52 -1.98
C LYS A 78 -16.82 -3.96 -1.64
N PRO A 79 -16.23 -3.10 -2.51
CA PRO A 79 -15.02 -2.39 -2.14
C PRO A 79 -15.30 -1.37 -1.04
N LYS A 80 -14.30 -1.08 -0.22
CA LYS A 80 -14.36 -0.09 0.86
C LYS A 80 -13.65 1.18 0.44
N VAL A 81 -14.12 2.33 0.89
CA VAL A 81 -13.34 3.57 0.78
C VAL A 81 -12.29 3.55 1.87
N PHE A 82 -11.04 3.91 1.53
CA PHE A 82 -10.01 4.12 2.54
C PHE A 82 -10.22 5.47 3.21
N GLU A 83 -10.61 5.48 4.48
CA GLU A 83 -10.96 6.70 5.21
C GLU A 83 -9.82 7.15 6.11
N SER A 84 -9.13 6.20 6.75
CA SER A 84 -8.07 6.52 7.68
C SER A 84 -7.08 5.38 7.92
N LEU A 85 -5.98 5.69 8.59
CA LEU A 85 -5.01 4.70 9.06
C LEU A 85 -5.59 3.66 10.03
N ASN A 86 -6.71 3.95 10.70
CA ASN A 86 -7.38 2.96 11.53
C ASN A 86 -7.89 1.77 10.70
N ASP A 87 -8.15 1.99 9.41
CA ASP A 87 -8.53 0.92 8.48
C ASP A 87 -7.39 -0.07 8.26
N LEU A 88 -6.14 0.29 8.56
CA LEU A 88 -4.98 -0.60 8.43
C LEU A 88 -4.73 -1.48 9.64
N ILE A 89 -5.25 -1.13 10.82
CA ILE A 89 -4.97 -1.82 12.09
C ILE A 89 -5.23 -3.34 12.02
N PRO A 90 -6.29 -3.83 11.34
CA PRO A 90 -6.56 -5.27 11.27
C PRO A 90 -5.59 -6.05 10.37
N PHE A 91 -4.74 -5.39 9.58
CA PHE A 91 -3.98 -6.03 8.50
C PHE A 91 -2.49 -6.13 8.82
N GLY A 92 -1.92 -7.30 8.52
CA GLY A 92 -0.49 -7.58 8.63
C GLY A 92 0.28 -7.23 7.36
N TYR A 93 -0.39 -7.34 6.21
CA TYR A 93 0.22 -7.23 4.88
C TYR A 93 -0.64 -6.37 3.97
N SER A 94 -0.02 -5.70 3.00
CA SER A 94 -0.78 -4.99 1.97
C SER A 94 -0.20 -5.10 0.57
N ILE A 95 -1.06 -4.98 -0.45
CA ILE A 95 -0.66 -4.77 -1.84
C ILE A 95 -1.28 -3.46 -2.30
N SER A 96 -0.53 -2.62 -3.01
CA SER A 96 -1.02 -1.33 -3.48
C SER A 96 -0.68 -1.03 -4.94
N GLY A 97 -1.70 -0.63 -5.71
CA GLY A 97 -1.53 0.06 -6.99
C GLY A 97 -1.50 1.59 -6.87
N ARG A 98 -1.63 2.14 -5.65
CA ARG A 98 -1.55 3.58 -5.36
C ARG A 98 -0.24 3.92 -4.67
N PHE A 99 0.40 4.99 -5.13
CA PHE A 99 1.55 5.58 -4.45
C PHE A 99 1.23 5.96 -3.00
N HIS A 100 0.11 6.65 -2.75
CA HIS A 100 -0.28 7.02 -1.38
C HIS A 100 -0.66 5.80 -0.52
N GLY A 101 -1.31 4.79 -1.10
CA GLY A 101 -1.59 3.54 -0.37
C GLY A 101 -0.30 2.86 0.07
N LEU A 102 0.71 2.85 -0.80
CA LEU A 102 2.05 2.34 -0.49
C LEU A 102 2.72 3.14 0.63
N THR A 103 2.78 4.47 0.51
CA THR A 103 3.49 5.31 1.51
C THR A 103 2.85 5.25 2.88
N VAL A 104 1.51 5.22 2.94
CA VAL A 104 0.73 5.10 4.18
C VAL A 104 0.95 3.75 4.86
N CYS A 105 0.92 2.64 4.12
CA CYS A 105 1.15 1.30 4.70
C CYS A 105 2.58 1.12 5.20
N LEU A 106 3.57 1.61 4.44
CA LEU A 106 4.97 1.54 4.85
C LEU A 106 5.28 2.46 6.02
N ALA A 107 4.69 3.65 6.09
CA ALA A 107 4.77 4.51 7.26
C ALA A 107 4.10 3.89 8.50
N ALA A 108 3.15 2.97 8.28
CA ALA A 108 2.57 2.11 9.31
C ALA A 108 3.40 0.86 9.64
N LEU A 109 4.62 0.76 9.09
CA LEU A 109 5.55 -0.36 9.24
C LEU A 109 4.92 -1.71 8.85
N ARG A 110 3.99 -1.68 7.90
CA ARG A 110 3.36 -2.88 7.36
C ARG A 110 4.11 -3.33 6.11
N PRO A 111 4.58 -4.58 6.03
CA PRO A 111 5.08 -5.15 4.80
C PRO A 111 4.09 -4.92 3.67
N THR A 112 4.55 -4.26 2.62
CA THR A 112 3.69 -3.78 1.53
C THR A 112 4.33 -4.10 0.20
N LEU A 113 3.57 -4.72 -0.69
CA LEU A 113 3.96 -4.90 -2.08
C LEU A 113 3.31 -3.83 -2.94
N ALA A 114 4.03 -3.35 -3.93
CA ALA A 114 3.57 -2.34 -4.87
C ALA A 114 3.54 -2.92 -6.28
N LEU A 115 2.50 -2.57 -7.03
CA LEU A 115 2.52 -2.75 -8.47
C LEU A 115 3.42 -1.68 -9.11
N PRO A 116 4.12 -2.01 -10.21
CA PRO A 116 4.74 -1.01 -11.06
C PRO A 116 3.71 0.04 -11.49
N SER A 117 4.13 1.30 -11.47
CA SER A 117 3.28 2.42 -11.89
C SER A 117 3.67 2.87 -13.30
N ASN A 118 2.73 3.48 -14.02
CA ASN A 118 3.02 4.20 -15.26
C ASN A 118 3.92 5.43 -15.05
N THR A 119 4.17 5.82 -13.79
CA THR A 119 5.14 6.85 -13.42
C THR A 119 6.22 6.24 -12.54
N PRO A 120 7.48 6.72 -12.57
CA PRO A 120 8.57 6.13 -11.79
C PRO A 120 8.48 6.38 -10.28
N LYS A 121 7.34 6.88 -9.77
CA LYS A 121 7.20 7.34 -8.38
C LYS A 121 7.35 6.20 -7.38
N ILE A 122 6.70 5.06 -7.64
CA ILE A 122 6.75 3.89 -6.77
C ILE A 122 8.16 3.30 -6.78
N GLU A 123 8.73 3.12 -7.96
CA GLU A 123 10.03 2.49 -8.18
C GLU A 123 11.16 3.34 -7.59
N SER A 124 11.13 4.66 -7.79
CA SER A 124 12.09 5.59 -7.18
C SER A 124 11.98 5.58 -5.67
N PHE A 125 10.77 5.70 -5.12
CA PHE A 125 10.56 5.67 -3.67
C PHE A 125 11.09 4.38 -3.02
N LEU A 126 10.75 3.22 -3.59
CA LEU A 126 11.21 1.94 -3.05
C LEU A 126 12.73 1.75 -3.22
N SER A 127 13.32 2.30 -4.28
CA SER A 127 14.76 2.32 -4.49
C SER A 127 15.48 3.17 -3.45
N ASP A 128 14.95 4.36 -3.17
CA ASP A 128 15.51 5.29 -2.18
C ASP A 128 15.40 4.71 -0.76
N ALA A 129 14.33 3.96 -0.48
CA ALA A 129 14.14 3.24 0.78
C ALA A 129 14.94 1.92 0.88
N GLY A 130 15.65 1.51 -0.18
CA GLY A 130 16.47 0.28 -0.19
C GLY A 130 15.68 -1.04 -0.13
N ILE A 131 14.38 -1.00 -0.47
CA ILE A 131 13.46 -2.15 -0.37
C ILE A 131 12.81 -2.55 -1.71
N LYS A 132 13.22 -1.93 -2.82
CA LYS A 132 12.65 -2.17 -4.16
C LYS A 132 12.50 -3.64 -4.52
N GLU A 133 13.56 -4.44 -4.37
CA GLU A 133 13.55 -5.83 -4.83
C GLU A 133 12.53 -6.70 -4.09
N ILE A 134 12.25 -6.40 -2.81
CA ILE A 134 11.29 -7.16 -2.01
C ILE A 134 9.87 -6.60 -2.12
N ALA A 135 9.73 -5.30 -2.34
CA ALA A 135 8.45 -4.61 -2.28
C ALA A 135 7.82 -4.40 -3.67
N LEU A 136 8.59 -4.37 -4.75
CA LEU A 136 8.04 -4.18 -6.10
C LEU A 136 7.62 -5.54 -6.69
N LEU A 137 6.37 -5.67 -7.10
CA LEU A 137 5.90 -6.82 -7.87
C LEU A 137 6.45 -6.76 -9.31
N PRO A 138 6.72 -7.92 -9.94
CA PRO A 138 7.15 -7.95 -11.33
C PRO A 138 6.02 -7.46 -12.26
N SER A 139 6.36 -6.81 -13.38
CA SER A 139 5.37 -6.21 -14.29
C SER A 139 4.42 -7.24 -14.89
N GLU A 140 4.91 -8.45 -15.13
CA GLU A 140 4.15 -9.59 -15.64
C GLU A 140 3.16 -10.15 -14.61
N TRP A 141 3.22 -9.75 -13.33
CA TRP A 141 2.36 -10.28 -12.28
C TRP A 141 0.87 -10.17 -12.62
N LEU A 142 0.45 -9.08 -13.26
CA LEU A 142 -0.95 -8.87 -13.68
C LEU A 142 -1.43 -9.95 -14.68
N GLY A 143 -0.55 -10.42 -15.57
CA GLY A 143 -0.87 -11.45 -16.56
C GLY A 143 -0.86 -12.89 -16.05
N LEU A 144 -0.48 -13.11 -14.80
CA LEU A 144 -0.40 -14.45 -14.21
C LEU A 144 -1.79 -14.96 -13.77
N ASN A 145 -1.93 -16.28 -13.69
CA ASN A 145 -3.09 -16.90 -13.06
C ASN A 145 -3.08 -16.65 -11.53
N GLY A 146 -4.22 -16.90 -10.88
CA GLY A 146 -4.38 -16.62 -9.44
C GLY A 146 -3.41 -17.36 -8.52
N ALA A 147 -3.05 -18.61 -8.85
CA ALA A 147 -2.13 -19.40 -8.04
C ALA A 147 -0.70 -18.85 -8.12
N ASP A 148 -0.24 -18.52 -9.33
CA ASP A 148 1.08 -17.93 -9.54
C ASP A 148 1.19 -16.53 -8.94
N LYS A 149 0.11 -15.72 -9.05
CA LYS A 149 0.02 -14.41 -8.35
C LYS A 149 0.24 -14.57 -6.86
N LEU A 150 -0.45 -15.54 -6.24
CA LEU A 150 -0.37 -15.79 -4.79
C LEU A 150 1.01 -16.30 -4.38
N ASN A 151 1.61 -17.21 -5.15
CA ASN A 151 2.95 -17.73 -4.87
C ASN A 151 3.99 -16.61 -4.81
N ILE A 152 4.00 -15.70 -5.79
CA ILE A 152 4.92 -14.55 -5.81
C ILE A 152 4.68 -13.61 -4.62
N VAL A 153 3.41 -13.36 -4.27
CA VAL A 153 3.04 -12.53 -3.13
C VAL A 153 3.57 -13.13 -1.82
N GLN A 154 3.40 -14.44 -1.63
CA GLN A 154 3.86 -15.15 -0.45
C GLN A 154 5.39 -15.18 -0.34
N GLU A 155 6.09 -15.41 -1.46
CA GLU A 155 7.55 -15.36 -1.53
C GLU A 155 8.09 -13.98 -1.14
N LYS A 156 7.52 -12.92 -1.70
CA LYS A 156 7.94 -11.55 -1.39
C LYS A 156 7.65 -11.18 0.05
N PHE A 157 6.48 -11.52 0.59
CA PHE A 157 6.19 -11.26 2.01
C PHE A 157 7.11 -12.04 2.96
N SER A 158 7.48 -13.28 2.60
CA SER A 158 8.43 -14.07 3.38
C SER A 158 9.85 -13.51 3.35
N SER A 159 10.16 -12.64 2.37
CA SER A 159 11.45 -11.97 2.22
C SER A 159 11.56 -10.67 3.04
N TRP A 160 10.50 -10.26 3.74
CA TRP A 160 10.56 -9.15 4.69
C TRP A 160 11.23 -9.61 5.98
N ASP A 161 12.37 -9.01 6.30
CA ASP A 161 13.15 -9.29 7.50
C ASP A 161 13.39 -8.02 8.35
N GLU A 162 14.08 -8.20 9.48
CA GLU A 162 14.44 -7.10 10.37
C GLU A 162 15.36 -6.07 9.70
N LEU A 163 16.25 -6.51 8.81
CA LEU A 163 17.17 -5.62 8.10
C LEU A 163 16.40 -4.66 7.18
N ARG A 164 15.43 -5.16 6.44
CA ARG A 164 14.60 -4.39 5.51
C ARG A 164 13.65 -3.45 6.25
N THR A 165 13.10 -3.92 7.36
CA THR A 165 12.31 -3.10 8.28
C THR A 165 13.14 -1.94 8.82
N LYS A 166 14.40 -2.20 9.21
CA LYS A 166 15.33 -1.17 9.66
C LYS A 166 15.66 -0.15 8.55
N SER A 167 15.95 -0.59 7.33
CA SER A 167 16.19 0.32 6.20
C SER A 167 14.99 1.22 5.92
N LEU A 168 13.77 0.67 5.99
CA LEU A 168 12.55 1.46 5.85
C LEU A 168 12.40 2.51 6.94
N LEU A 169 12.67 2.16 8.20
CA LEU A 169 12.63 3.09 9.34
C LEU A 169 13.62 4.24 9.16
N GLU A 170 14.87 3.93 8.81
CA GLU A 170 15.91 4.94 8.56
C GLU A 170 15.49 5.91 7.45
N TYR A 171 14.88 5.38 6.38
CA TYR A 171 14.35 6.21 5.30
C TYR A 171 13.19 7.09 5.75
N ILE A 172 12.23 6.56 6.53
CA ILE A 172 11.10 7.34 7.06
C ILE A 172 11.61 8.46 7.96
N GLU A 173 12.55 8.19 8.86
CA GLU A 173 13.15 9.20 9.74
C GLU A 173 13.87 10.30 8.94
N PHE A 174 14.65 9.91 7.93
CA PHE A 174 15.28 10.85 7.01
C PHE A 174 14.24 11.72 6.27
N ALA A 175 13.20 11.09 5.71
CA ALA A 175 12.15 11.78 4.97
C ALA A 175 11.40 12.79 5.85
N LEU A 176 11.10 12.41 7.10
CA LEU A 176 10.50 13.29 8.11
C LEU A 176 11.38 14.51 8.41
N ASP A 177 12.66 14.28 8.72
CA ASP A 177 13.60 15.37 9.00
C ASP A 177 13.78 16.31 7.81
N ALA A 178 13.95 15.78 6.60
CA ALA A 178 14.04 16.56 5.37
C ALA A 178 12.77 17.40 5.12
N THR A 179 11.59 16.81 5.36
CA THR A 179 10.30 17.51 5.24
C THR A 179 10.20 18.67 6.23
N ASN A 180 10.57 18.43 7.49
CA ASN A 180 10.53 19.46 8.53
C ASN A 180 11.48 20.61 8.23
N LYS A 181 12.72 20.31 7.80
CA LYS A 181 13.71 21.32 7.39
C LYS A 181 13.21 22.18 6.23
N LEU A 182 12.56 21.56 5.24
CA LEU A 182 11.94 22.28 4.13
C LEU A 182 10.87 23.25 4.62
N PHE A 183 9.98 22.82 5.53
CA PHE A 183 8.95 23.71 6.08
C PHE A 183 9.54 24.85 6.91
N GLU A 184 10.53 24.59 7.76
CA GLU A 184 11.21 25.65 8.52
C GLU A 184 11.88 26.67 7.59
N HIS A 185 12.49 26.22 6.50
CA HIS A 185 13.05 27.13 5.50
C HIS A 185 11.96 27.95 4.79
N LEU A 186 10.84 27.34 4.40
CA LEU A 186 9.72 28.05 3.77
C LEU A 186 9.10 29.11 4.68
N LYS A 187 9.09 28.90 6.00
CA LYS A 187 8.63 29.90 6.98
C LYS A 187 9.50 31.16 7.01
N GLN A 188 10.78 31.07 6.63
CA GLN A 188 11.69 32.22 6.60
C GLN A 188 11.38 33.22 5.47
N PHE A 189 10.56 32.81 4.49
CA PHE A 189 10.11 33.66 3.37
C PHE A 189 8.69 34.21 3.56
N ARG A 190 8.10 34.07 4.75
CA ARG A 190 6.82 34.67 5.13
C ARG A 190 7.05 35.83 6.07
#